data_AF-A0A933PS36-F1
#
_entry.id   AF-A0A933PS36-F1
#
_cell.length_a   1.000
_cell.length_b   1.000
_cell.length_c   1.000
_cell.angle_alpha   90.00
_cell.angle_beta   90.00
_cell.angle_gamma   90.00
#
_symmetry.space_group_name_H-M   'P 1'
#
loop_
_entity.id
_entity.type
_entity.pdbx_description
1 polymer ?
#
loop_
_entity_poly.entity_id
_entity_poly.type
_entity_poly.pdbx_seq_one_letter_code
_entity_poly.pdbx_strand_id
1 'polypeptide(L)' 'MVKSKIICTLGPASSNRTTLRKMMLAGMDVVRLNFSHGGHQGL' A
#
# COMPACT_ATOMS: atom_id res chain seq x y z
N MET A 1 -6.50 -14.02 18.15
CA MET A 1 -6.83 -13.41 16.85
C MET A 1 -6.49 -11.92 16.93
N VAL A 2 -5.69 -11.40 15.99
CA VAL A 2 -5.43 -9.95 15.90
C VAL A 2 -6.70 -9.28 15.40
N LYS A 3 -7.28 -8.37 16.18
CA LYS A 3 -8.52 -7.65 15.81
C LYS A 3 -8.24 -6.42 14.94
N SER A 4 -7.10 -5.76 15.15
CA SER A 4 -6.70 -4.56 14.41
C SER A 4 -5.93 -4.90 13.14
N LYS A 5 -6.17 -4.14 12.07
CA LYS A 5 -5.54 -4.30 10.75
C LYS A 5 -4.60 -3.13 10.47
N ILE A 6 -3.48 -3.40 9.78
CA ILE A 6 -2.52 -2.39 9.37
C ILE A 6 -2.84 -1.93 7.95
N ILE A 7 -3.19 -0.66 7.80
CA ILE A 7 -3.52 -0.02 6.53
C ILE A 7 -2.37 0.90 6.13
N CYS A 8 -1.84 0.73 4.91
CA CYS A 8 -0.79 1.58 4.37
C CYS A 8 -1.28 2.32 3.12
N THR A 9 -1.00 3.63 3.01
CA THR A 9 -1.31 4.38 1.78
C THR A 9 -0.19 4.17 0.74
N LEU A 10 -0.55 3.79 -0.48
CA LEU A 10 0.41 3.63 -1.57
C LEU A 10 0.82 5.00 -2.12
N GLY A 11 2.12 5.15 -2.42
CA GLY A 11 2.66 6.36 -3.03
C GLY A 11 3.98 6.06 -3.75
N PRO A 12 4.69 7.10 -4.25
CA PRO A 12 5.90 6.92 -5.05
C PRO A 12 7.01 6.10 -4.35
N ALA A 13 7.12 6.20 -3.03
CA ALA A 13 8.11 5.44 -2.25
C ALA A 13 7.80 3.92 -2.17
N SER A 14 6.55 3.53 -2.44
CA SER A 14 6.04 2.17 -2.27
C SER A 14 5.39 1.57 -3.53
N SER A 15 5.47 2.25 -4.68
CA SER A 15 4.85 1.83 -5.94
C SER A 15 5.54 0.66 -6.64
N ASN A 16 6.77 0.31 -6.25
CA ASN A 16 7.49 -0.83 -6.83
C ASN A 16 7.17 -2.14 -6.11
N ARG A 17 7.17 -3.24 -6.87
CA ARG A 17 6.87 -4.61 -6.38
C ARG A 17 7.73 -5.04 -5.19
N THR A 18 9.00 -4.69 -5.19
CA THR A 18 9.95 -5.10 -4.14
C THR A 18 9.59 -4.46 -2.80
N THR A 19 9.31 -3.16 -2.79
CA THR A 19 8.86 -2.45 -1.60
C THR A 19 7.51 -2.99 -1.12
N LEU A 20 6.56 -3.21 -2.03
CA LEU A 20 5.25 -3.76 -1.68
C LEU A 20 5.37 -5.13 -1.00
N ARG A 21 6.25 -6.00 -1.51
CA ARG A 21 6.55 -7.31 -0.91
C ARG A 21 7.14 -7.17 0.49
N LYS A 22 8.08 -6.23 0.69
CA LYS A 22 8.64 -5.95 2.03
C LYS A 22 7.57 -5.48 3.00
N MET A 23 6.64 -4.62 2.58
CA MET A 23 5.53 -4.14 3.40
C MET A 23 4.57 -5.26 3.81
N MET A 24 4.24 -6.17 2.88
CA MET A 24 3.42 -7.35 3.16
C MET A 24 4.09 -8.23 4.23
N LEU A 25 5.38 -8.53 4.08
CA LEU A 25 6.14 -9.33 5.03
C LEU A 25 6.32 -8.65 6.39
N ALA A 26 6.32 -7.31 6.42
CA ALA A 26 6.38 -6.51 7.65
C ALA A 26 5.02 -6.40 8.38
N GLY A 27 3.93 -6.94 7.82
CA GLY A 27 2.62 -7.01 8.46
C GLY A 27 1.55 -6.07 7.90
N MET A 28 1.74 -5.49 6.70
CA MET A 28 0.66 -4.76 6.02
C MET A 28 -0.48 -5.71 5.65
N ASP A 29 -1.72 -5.38 6.05
CA ASP A 29 -2.92 -6.14 5.71
C ASP A 29 -3.64 -5.57 4.48
N VAL A 30 -3.71 -4.24 4.36
CA VAL A 30 -4.52 -3.54 3.35
C VAL A 30 -3.76 -2.35 2.78
N VAL A 31 -3.87 -2.15 1.47
CA VAL A 31 -3.41 -0.93 0.79
C VAL A 31 -4.57 0.03 0.59
N ARG A 32 -4.33 1.30 0.95
CA ARG A 32 -5.18 2.44 0.59
C ARG A 32 -4.61 3.11 -0.66
N LEU A 33 -5.42 3.22 -1.71
CA LEU A 33 -5.14 4.06 -2.87
C LEU A 33 -5.83 5.42 -2.66
N ASN A 34 -5.06 6.52 -2.71
CA ASN A 34 -5.60 7.85 -2.51
C ASN A 34 -5.83 8.55 -3.86
N PHE A 35 -7.08 8.61 -4.30
CA PHE A 35 -7.49 9.17 -5.59
C PHE A 35 -7.63 10.70 -5.62
N SER A 36 -7.29 11.41 -4.54
CA SER A 36 -7.31 12.88 -4.57
C SER A 36 -6.18 13.49 -5.42
N HIS A 37 -5.16 12.69 -5.75
CA HIS A 37 -4.01 13.08 -6.57
C HIS A 37 -3.66 11.92 -7.52
N GLY A 38 -3.28 12.24 -8.77
CA GLY A 38 -2.99 11.24 -9.80
C GLY A 38 -4.21 10.89 -10.65
N GLY A 39 -4.05 10.91 -11.97
CA GLY A 39 -5.11 10.51 -12.91
C GLY A 39 -5.26 8.99 -13.01
N HIS A 40 -6.19 8.52 -13.83
CA HIS A 40 -6.43 7.10 -14.11
C HIS A 40 -5.29 6.40 -14.90
N GLN A 41 -4.14 7.06 -15.05
CA GLN A 41 -2.96 6.50 -15.70
C GLN A 41 -2.13 5.73 -14.66
N GLY A 42 -2.27 4.41 -14.70
CA GLY A 42 -1.23 3.46 -14.30
C GLY A 42 -0.94 3.36 -12.81
N LEU A 43 -1.63 2.44 -12.15
CA LEU A 43 -0.88 1.42 -11.40
C LEU A 43 -0.02 0.60 -12.36
#